data_AF-A0A2V8N144-F1
#
_entry.id   AF-A0A2V8N144-F1
#
_cell.length_a   1.000
_cell.length_b   1.000
_cell.length_c   1.000
_cell.angle_alpha   90.00
_cell.angle_beta   90.00
_cell.angle_gamma   90.00
#
_symmetry.space_group_name_H-M   'P 1'
#
loop_
_entity.id
_entity.type
_entity.pdbx_description
1 polymer ?
#
loop_
_entity_poly.entity_id
_entity_poly.type
_entity_poly.pdbx_seq_one_letter_code
_entity_poly.pdbx_strand_id
1 'polypeptide(L)'
;MYHGTRSFIVIGFALLACLGPGVHFSEAQEIRIEGVFPRQLPRGQTTLINVAVPSRDAIQAAEISPSAGVTVSGIKRGQNFQGALTWSELTIDVAAEAAPGDRTLVLVLPMGRTAAVTIMIPSHVPRISELRVLSAPSNLPALELQFAAIDASGDLGDSPYVWFMFGCGGELVPGVIHGKVTIRDKNKGDVRVSVPKPPTKAGGGTPRSGKCDLQVRVTDSGGTESNTLKTTVDVSN
;
A
#
# COMPACT_ATOMS: atom_id res chain seq x y z
N MET A 1 -59.47 74.48 -16.59
CA MET A 1 -59.48 74.01 -15.19
C MET A 1 -60.44 72.83 -15.08
N TYR A 2 -59.91 71.61 -15.10
CA TYR A 2 -60.25 70.46 -14.22
C TYR A 2 -59.58 69.20 -14.79
N HIS A 3 -58.89 68.49 -13.90
CA HIS A 3 -58.07 67.31 -14.12
C HIS A 3 -58.86 66.00 -13.93
N GLY A 4 -58.35 64.93 -14.53
CA GLY A 4 -58.36 63.55 -14.00
C GLY A 4 -59.67 62.78 -14.26
N THR A 5 -59.68 61.50 -14.61
CA THR A 5 -58.71 60.44 -14.33
C THR A 5 -58.89 59.33 -15.37
N ARG A 6 -57.82 58.94 -16.08
CA ARG A 6 -57.80 57.75 -16.94
C ARG A 6 -57.38 56.55 -16.08
N SER A 7 -58.28 55.58 -15.92
CA SER A 7 -58.01 54.32 -15.25
C SER A 7 -57.18 53.42 -16.17
N PHE A 8 -55.95 53.11 -15.76
CA PHE A 8 -55.09 52.11 -16.40
C PHE A 8 -55.39 50.73 -15.80
N ILE A 9 -55.72 49.77 -16.65
CA ILE A 9 -55.80 48.34 -16.29
C ILE A 9 -54.37 47.81 -16.29
N VAL A 10 -53.86 47.47 -15.10
CA VAL A 10 -52.60 46.73 -14.93
C VAL A 10 -52.94 45.25 -14.89
N ILE A 11 -52.68 44.54 -15.99
CA ILE A 11 -52.74 43.08 -16.03
C ILE A 11 -51.42 42.57 -15.42
N GLY A 12 -51.47 42.14 -14.16
CA GLY A 12 -50.36 41.46 -13.50
C GLY A 12 -50.18 40.06 -14.09
N PHE A 13 -49.08 39.85 -14.80
CA PHE A 13 -48.62 38.52 -15.19
C PHE A 13 -48.11 37.78 -13.94
N ALA A 14 -48.88 36.80 -13.45
CA ALA A 14 -48.39 35.85 -12.46
C ALA A 14 -47.44 34.86 -13.14
N LEU A 15 -46.13 35.06 -12.94
CA LEU A 15 -45.10 34.05 -13.26
C LEU A 15 -45.26 32.88 -12.29
N LEU A 16 -45.95 31.84 -12.76
CA LEU A 16 -46.00 30.54 -12.09
C LEU A 16 -44.61 29.89 -12.23
N ALA A 17 -43.77 30.05 -11.22
CA ALA A 17 -42.50 29.35 -11.12
C ALA A 17 -42.79 27.85 -11.02
N CYS A 18 -42.53 27.12 -12.10
CA CYS A 18 -42.52 25.66 -12.09
C CYS A 18 -41.38 25.20 -11.18
N LEU A 19 -41.71 24.89 -9.93
CA LEU A 19 -40.90 24.04 -9.06
C LEU A 19 -40.86 22.66 -9.70
N GLY A 20 -39.88 22.44 -10.60
CA GLY A 20 -39.54 21.11 -11.06
C GLY A 20 -39.15 20.25 -9.85
N PRO A 21 -39.41 18.93 -9.88
CA PRO A 21 -38.89 18.03 -8.87
C PRO A 21 -37.38 18.20 -8.83
N GLY A 22 -36.88 18.75 -7.72
CA GLY A 22 -35.46 18.81 -7.45
C GLY A 22 -34.92 17.40 -7.57
N VAL A 23 -34.09 17.18 -8.57
CA VAL A 23 -33.25 16.00 -8.64
C VAL A 23 -32.36 16.11 -7.42
N HIS A 24 -32.74 15.39 -6.35
CA HIS A 24 -31.81 15.04 -5.30
C HIS A 24 -30.71 14.26 -6.01
N PHE A 25 -29.64 14.95 -6.39
CA PHE A 25 -28.34 14.31 -6.51
C PHE A 25 -28.04 13.81 -5.10
N SER A 26 -28.46 12.57 -4.83
CA SER A 26 -27.81 11.78 -3.81
C SER A 26 -26.36 11.75 -4.25
N GLU A 27 -25.48 12.44 -3.51
CA GLU A 27 -24.06 12.16 -3.59
C GLU A 27 -23.94 10.65 -3.38
N ALA A 28 -23.71 9.92 -4.47
CA ALA A 28 -23.46 8.49 -4.39
C ALA A 28 -22.22 8.37 -3.50
N GLN A 29 -22.37 7.72 -2.35
CA GLN A 29 -21.28 7.51 -1.41
C GLN A 29 -20.12 6.85 -2.18
N GLU A 30 -19.03 7.59 -2.37
CA GLU A 30 -17.88 7.14 -3.14
C GLU A 30 -17.31 5.88 -2.49
N ILE A 31 -17.30 4.77 -3.22
CA ILE A 31 -16.79 3.50 -2.70
C ILE A 31 -15.28 3.63 -2.56
N ARG A 32 -14.73 3.42 -1.36
CA ARG A 32 -13.29 3.54 -1.13
C ARG A 32 -12.62 2.18 -1.11
N ILE A 33 -11.40 2.13 -1.62
CA ILE A 33 -10.52 0.98 -1.40
C ILE A 33 -9.84 1.22 -0.06
N GLU A 34 -10.14 0.37 0.91
CA GLU A 34 -9.65 0.49 2.29
C GLU A 34 -8.22 -0.06 2.46
N GLY A 35 -7.79 -0.94 1.54
CA GLY A 35 -6.47 -1.53 1.55
C GLY A 35 -6.01 -1.97 0.17
N VAL A 36 -4.72 -1.76 -0.12
CA VAL A 36 -4.05 -2.23 -1.35
C VAL A 36 -2.66 -2.71 -0.98
N PHE A 37 -2.33 -3.96 -1.27
CA PHE A 37 -1.00 -4.51 -1.04
C PHE A 37 -0.62 -5.65 -2.01
N PRO A 38 0.58 -5.62 -2.61
CA PRO A 38 1.53 -4.52 -2.60
C PRO A 38 1.02 -3.34 -3.44
N ARG A 39 1.64 -2.16 -3.29
CA ARG A 39 1.36 -0.99 -4.16
C ARG A 39 2.36 -0.84 -5.31
N GLN A 40 3.43 -1.61 -5.30
CA GLN A 40 4.45 -1.59 -6.34
C GLN A 40 4.23 -2.70 -7.36
N LEU A 41 4.48 -2.37 -8.62
CA LEU A 41 4.34 -3.24 -9.79
C LEU A 41 5.67 -3.29 -10.56
N PRO A 42 6.61 -4.15 -10.17
CA PRO A 42 7.90 -4.25 -10.84
C PRO A 42 7.77 -4.60 -12.33
N ARG A 43 8.61 -3.99 -13.16
CA ARG A 43 8.62 -4.21 -14.61
C ARG A 43 9.00 -5.65 -14.97
N GLY A 44 8.35 -6.20 -15.98
CA GLY A 44 8.59 -7.56 -16.48
C GLY A 44 8.09 -8.66 -15.54
N GLN A 45 7.15 -8.35 -14.64
CA GLN A 45 6.63 -9.29 -13.65
C GLN A 45 5.11 -9.33 -13.65
N THR A 46 4.58 -10.49 -13.28
CA THR A 46 3.20 -10.67 -12.82
C THR A 46 3.15 -10.43 -11.32
N THR A 47 2.31 -9.49 -10.88
CA THR A 47 2.11 -9.17 -9.46
C THR A 47 0.68 -9.50 -9.04
N LEU A 48 0.53 -10.17 -7.90
CA LEU A 48 -0.75 -10.35 -7.23
C LEU A 48 -0.97 -9.21 -6.23
N ILE A 49 -1.93 -8.34 -6.50
CA ILE A 49 -2.35 -7.27 -5.58
C ILE A 49 -3.61 -7.69 -4.85
N ASN A 50 -3.58 -7.58 -3.53
CA ASN A 50 -4.75 -7.72 -2.66
C ASN A 50 -5.39 -6.35 -2.48
N VAL A 51 -6.69 -6.26 -2.75
CA VAL A 51 -7.52 -5.07 -2.56
C VAL A 51 -8.65 -5.35 -1.58
N ALA A 52 -8.86 -4.45 -0.62
CA ALA A 52 -9.96 -4.52 0.35
C ALA A 52 -11.01 -3.44 0.05
N VAL A 53 -12.25 -3.85 -0.16
CA VAL A 53 -13.36 -2.96 -0.50
C VAL A 53 -14.55 -3.24 0.43
N PRO A 54 -15.28 -2.22 0.93
CA PRO A 54 -16.46 -2.38 1.78
C PRO A 54 -17.70 -2.74 0.94
N SER A 55 -17.57 -3.75 0.10
CA SER A 55 -18.66 -4.30 -0.70
C SER A 55 -18.55 -5.82 -0.75
N ARG A 56 -19.70 -6.49 -0.79
CA ARG A 56 -19.80 -7.94 -1.00
C ARG A 56 -19.90 -8.30 -2.48
N ASP A 57 -19.94 -7.32 -3.36
CA ASP A 57 -20.08 -7.57 -4.78
C ASP A 57 -18.77 -8.07 -5.37
N ALA A 58 -18.87 -8.84 -6.45
CA ALA A 58 -17.70 -9.19 -7.25
C ALA A 58 -17.23 -7.95 -8.02
N ILE A 59 -15.92 -7.71 -8.01
CA ILE A 59 -15.29 -6.72 -8.88
C ILE A 59 -15.51 -7.15 -10.33
N GLN A 60 -16.11 -6.28 -11.14
CA GLN A 60 -16.41 -6.55 -12.56
C GLN A 60 -15.20 -6.22 -13.45
N ALA A 61 -14.47 -5.16 -13.11
CA ALA A 61 -13.24 -4.77 -13.79
C ALA A 61 -12.32 -4.01 -12.84
N ALA A 62 -11.02 -3.99 -13.17
CA ALA A 62 -10.05 -3.11 -12.56
C ALA A 62 -9.39 -2.29 -13.67
N GLU A 63 -9.46 -0.98 -13.55
CA GLU A 63 -8.94 -0.04 -14.52
C GLU A 63 -7.68 0.62 -13.97
N ILE A 64 -6.61 0.59 -14.76
CA ILE A 64 -5.33 1.20 -14.43
C ILE A 64 -5.04 2.33 -15.41
N SER A 65 -4.67 3.51 -14.91
CA SER A 65 -4.34 4.66 -15.75
C SER A 65 -3.08 5.39 -15.26
N PRO A 66 -2.09 5.66 -16.12
CA PRO A 66 -1.97 5.22 -17.51
C PRO A 66 -1.83 3.69 -17.66
N SER A 67 -2.53 3.09 -18.63
CA SER A 67 -2.53 1.62 -18.84
C SER A 67 -1.37 1.11 -19.69
N ALA A 68 -0.57 1.99 -20.31
CA ALA A 68 0.51 1.58 -21.21
C ALA A 68 1.50 0.63 -20.52
N GLY A 69 1.66 -0.57 -21.08
CA GLY A 69 2.52 -1.63 -20.55
C GLY A 69 1.97 -2.35 -19.32
N VAL A 70 0.70 -2.15 -18.94
CA VAL A 70 0.07 -2.78 -17.77
C VAL A 70 -1.22 -3.48 -18.19
N THR A 71 -1.38 -4.74 -17.80
CA THR A 71 -2.59 -5.53 -18.07
C THR A 71 -3.11 -6.13 -16.77
N VAL A 72 -4.42 -6.02 -16.52
CA VAL A 72 -5.08 -6.81 -15.48
C VAL A 72 -5.51 -8.14 -16.10
N SER A 73 -4.81 -9.22 -15.78
CA SER A 73 -5.02 -10.55 -16.36
C SER A 73 -5.94 -11.45 -15.54
N GLY A 74 -6.21 -11.08 -14.29
CA GLY A 74 -7.06 -11.87 -13.41
C GLY A 74 -7.71 -11.03 -12.32
N ILE A 75 -8.94 -11.38 -11.98
CA ILE A 75 -9.66 -10.86 -10.82
C ILE A 75 -10.26 -12.05 -10.11
N LYS A 76 -9.74 -12.34 -8.91
CA LYS A 76 -10.24 -13.39 -8.05
C LYS A 76 -10.93 -12.76 -6.86
N ARG A 77 -12.23 -12.99 -6.76
CA ARG A 77 -12.98 -12.66 -5.55
C ARG A 77 -12.40 -13.46 -4.39
N GLY A 78 -11.97 -12.78 -3.33
CA GLY A 78 -11.57 -13.45 -2.11
C GLY A 78 -12.69 -13.46 -1.08
N GLN A 79 -12.30 -13.60 0.17
CA GLN A 79 -13.24 -13.90 1.25
C GLN A 79 -13.72 -12.61 1.94
N ASN A 80 -14.95 -12.65 2.42
CA ASN A 80 -15.46 -11.62 3.32
C ASN A 80 -14.69 -11.74 4.64
N PHE A 81 -14.07 -10.65 5.06
CA PHE A 81 -13.39 -10.55 6.34
C PHE A 81 -14.24 -9.73 7.32
N GLN A 82 -13.89 -9.78 8.62
CA GLN A 82 -14.58 -9.07 9.68
C GLN A 82 -14.78 -7.58 9.30
N GLY A 83 -16.01 -7.07 9.44
CA GLY A 83 -16.33 -5.66 9.14
C GLY A 83 -16.87 -5.36 7.73
N ALA A 84 -17.40 -6.36 7.01
CA ALA A 84 -18.00 -6.21 5.67
C ALA A 84 -17.03 -5.83 4.54
N LEU A 85 -15.72 -6.00 4.77
CA LEU A 85 -14.69 -5.88 3.73
C LEU A 85 -14.55 -7.20 2.97
N THR A 86 -14.50 -7.12 1.65
CA THR A 86 -14.08 -8.24 0.81
C THR A 86 -12.65 -8.00 0.36
N TRP A 87 -11.76 -8.93 0.71
CA TRP A 87 -10.42 -8.98 0.14
C TRP A 87 -10.49 -9.69 -1.20
N SER A 88 -10.08 -9.04 -2.29
CA SER A 88 -9.98 -9.65 -3.61
C SER A 88 -8.55 -9.56 -4.13
N GLU A 89 -8.20 -10.48 -5.01
CA GLU A 89 -6.87 -10.55 -5.63
C GLU A 89 -6.97 -10.11 -7.09
N LEU A 90 -6.12 -9.18 -7.49
CA LEU A 90 -5.92 -8.74 -8.87
C LEU A 90 -4.58 -9.29 -9.36
N THR A 91 -4.59 -9.99 -10.48
CA THR A 91 -3.37 -10.39 -11.19
C THR A 91 -3.05 -9.31 -12.22
N ILE A 92 -1.90 -8.67 -12.06
CA ILE A 92 -1.46 -7.56 -12.91
C ILE A 92 -0.12 -7.92 -13.54
N ASP A 93 -0.09 -7.91 -14.86
CA ASP A 93 1.12 -8.10 -15.66
C ASP A 93 1.68 -6.74 -16.06
N VAL A 94 2.97 -6.55 -15.81
CA VAL A 94 3.70 -5.36 -16.24
C VAL A 94 4.77 -5.73 -17.24
N ALA A 95 4.71 -5.11 -18.42
CA ALA A 95 5.70 -5.27 -19.48
C ALA A 95 7.09 -4.80 -19.02
N ALA A 96 8.15 -5.40 -19.55
CA ALA A 96 9.53 -5.05 -19.17
C ALA A 96 9.89 -3.59 -19.53
N GLU A 97 9.28 -3.10 -20.61
CA GLU A 97 9.44 -1.78 -21.19
C GLU A 97 8.44 -0.75 -20.66
N ALA A 98 7.54 -1.12 -19.74
CA ALA A 98 6.58 -0.19 -19.15
C ALA A 98 7.32 1.00 -18.51
N ALA A 99 6.85 2.22 -18.75
CA ALA A 99 7.46 3.40 -18.18
C ALA A 99 7.29 3.44 -16.64
N PRO A 100 8.33 3.81 -15.88
CA PRO A 100 8.19 4.06 -14.45
C PRO A 100 7.17 5.18 -14.14
N GLY A 101 6.61 5.14 -12.93
CA GLY A 101 5.78 6.21 -12.39
C GLY A 101 4.46 5.73 -11.79
N ASP A 102 3.71 6.69 -11.28
CA ASP A 102 2.42 6.48 -10.64
C ASP A 102 1.36 6.06 -11.65
N ARG A 103 0.50 5.14 -11.21
CA ARG A 103 -0.74 4.74 -11.85
C ARG A 103 -1.89 4.90 -10.87
N THR A 104 -3.06 5.23 -11.37
CA THR A 104 -4.30 5.11 -10.61
C THR A 104 -4.89 3.72 -10.84
N LEU A 105 -5.46 3.15 -9.78
CA LEU A 105 -6.28 1.95 -9.81
C LEU A 105 -7.71 2.34 -9.42
N VAL A 106 -8.67 1.97 -10.25
CA VAL A 106 -10.10 2.11 -10.00
C VAL A 106 -10.75 0.75 -10.18
N LEU A 107 -11.58 0.34 -9.22
CA LEU A 107 -12.36 -0.88 -9.33
C LEU A 107 -13.77 -0.54 -9.79
N VAL A 108 -14.30 -1.33 -10.72
CA VAL A 108 -15.67 -1.25 -11.19
C VAL A 108 -16.48 -2.35 -10.49
N LEU A 109 -17.49 -1.93 -9.74
CA LEU A 109 -18.43 -2.79 -9.04
C LEU A 109 -19.84 -2.57 -9.62
N PRO A 110 -20.80 -3.51 -9.41
CA PRO A 110 -22.18 -3.34 -9.85
C PRO A 110 -22.84 -2.04 -9.34
N MET A 111 -22.48 -1.62 -8.13
CA MET A 111 -22.99 -0.42 -7.47
C MET A 111 -22.25 0.88 -7.85
N GLY A 112 -21.19 0.81 -8.65
CA GLY A 112 -20.43 1.97 -9.10
C GLY A 112 -18.92 1.76 -9.11
N ARG A 113 -18.19 2.86 -9.21
CA ARG A 113 -16.73 2.88 -9.28
C ARG A 113 -16.14 3.27 -7.93
N THR A 114 -14.94 2.77 -7.64
CA THR A 114 -14.21 3.24 -6.47
C THR A 114 -13.56 4.61 -6.71
N ALA A 115 -13.23 5.29 -5.60
CA ALA A 115 -12.18 6.31 -5.60
C ALA A 115 -10.89 5.73 -6.21
N ALA A 116 -10.13 6.57 -6.91
CA ALA A 116 -8.83 6.19 -7.44
C ALA A 116 -7.80 6.04 -6.31
N VAL A 117 -7.00 4.98 -6.36
CA VAL A 117 -5.84 4.79 -5.47
C VAL A 117 -4.55 4.70 -6.27
N THR A 118 -3.46 5.21 -5.71
CA THR A 118 -2.15 5.16 -6.38
C THR A 118 -1.48 3.80 -6.18
N ILE A 119 -1.07 3.20 -7.29
CA ILE A 119 -0.09 2.12 -7.38
C ILE A 119 1.07 2.62 -8.25
N MET A 120 2.25 2.02 -8.18
CA MET A 120 3.44 2.56 -8.84
C MET A 120 4.23 1.47 -9.57
N ILE A 121 4.69 1.80 -10.77
CA ILE A 121 5.77 1.04 -11.43
C ILE A 121 7.07 1.70 -11.04
N PRO A 122 7.92 1.07 -10.21
CA PRO A 122 9.13 1.72 -9.76
C PRO A 122 10.18 1.78 -10.88
N SER A 123 11.04 2.80 -10.85
CA SER A 123 12.10 2.97 -11.86
C SER A 123 13.16 1.88 -11.76
N HIS A 124 13.38 1.37 -10.56
CA HIS A 124 14.28 0.29 -10.21
C HIS A 124 13.70 -0.43 -8.98
N VAL A 125 14.29 -1.55 -8.57
CA VAL A 125 13.92 -2.23 -7.30
C VAL A 125 15.21 -2.53 -6.56
N PRO A 126 15.41 -2.02 -5.35
CA PRO A 126 16.57 -2.37 -4.54
C PRO A 126 16.60 -3.89 -4.31
N ARG A 127 17.78 -4.49 -4.37
CA ARG A 127 17.98 -5.91 -4.11
C ARG A 127 18.83 -6.09 -2.88
N ILE A 128 18.34 -6.86 -1.92
CA ILE A 128 19.10 -7.24 -0.73
C ILE A 128 19.48 -8.71 -0.77
N SER A 129 20.63 -9.05 -0.19
CA SER A 129 21.19 -10.40 -0.15
C SER A 129 22.11 -10.60 1.06
N GLU A 130 22.57 -11.84 1.27
CA GLU A 130 23.57 -12.16 2.31
C GLU A 130 23.21 -11.69 3.73
N LEU A 131 21.98 -11.97 4.18
CA LEU A 131 21.58 -11.66 5.56
C LEU A 131 22.43 -12.43 6.57
N ARG A 132 23.10 -11.69 7.45
CA ARG A 132 23.94 -12.21 8.55
C ARG A 132 23.49 -11.60 9.87
N VAL A 133 23.42 -12.44 10.88
CA VAL A 133 23.27 -12.01 12.28
C VAL A 133 24.68 -11.86 12.84
N LEU A 134 25.12 -10.63 13.07
CA LEU A 134 26.48 -10.33 13.54
C LEU A 134 26.62 -10.63 15.03
N SER A 135 25.60 -10.27 15.81
CA SER A 135 25.56 -10.55 17.23
C SER A 135 24.11 -10.69 17.72
N ALA A 136 23.92 -11.67 18.60
CA ALA A 136 22.66 -11.90 19.31
C ALA A 136 22.92 -12.18 20.79
N PRO A 137 23.73 -11.37 21.51
CA PRO A 137 24.10 -11.67 22.88
C PRO A 137 22.85 -11.65 23.77
N SER A 138 22.71 -12.64 24.64
CA SER A 138 21.51 -12.86 25.47
C SER A 138 21.14 -11.63 26.29
N ASN A 139 22.14 -10.95 26.84
CA ASN A 139 22.01 -9.78 27.72
C ASN A 139 21.77 -8.43 27.02
N LEU A 140 21.78 -8.34 25.68
CA LEU A 140 21.46 -7.09 24.98
C LEU A 140 20.01 -7.09 24.46
N PRO A 141 19.36 -5.91 24.42
CA PRO A 141 17.98 -5.79 23.98
C PRO A 141 17.82 -5.83 22.44
N ALA A 142 18.90 -5.98 21.68
CA ALA A 142 18.88 -5.90 20.22
C ALA A 142 19.72 -7.00 19.55
N LEU A 143 19.40 -7.28 18.29
CA LEU A 143 20.13 -8.13 17.36
C LEU A 143 20.83 -7.24 16.34
N GLU A 144 22.13 -7.43 16.17
CA GLU A 144 22.88 -6.73 15.12
C GLU A 144 22.83 -7.55 13.83
N LEU A 145 22.29 -6.95 12.78
CA LEU A 145 22.19 -7.57 11.45
C LEU A 145 23.07 -6.84 10.45
N GLN A 146 23.53 -7.59 9.46
CA GLN A 146 24.17 -7.06 8.26
C GLN A 146 23.63 -7.76 7.03
N PHE A 147 23.44 -7.03 5.94
CA PHE A 147 23.12 -7.59 4.63
C PHE A 147 23.64 -6.67 3.53
N ALA A 148 23.90 -7.26 2.37
CA ALA A 148 24.31 -6.52 1.17
C ALA A 148 23.07 -5.96 0.48
N ALA A 149 23.15 -4.73 0.00
CA ALA A 149 22.14 -4.05 -0.80
C ALA A 149 22.74 -3.61 -2.14
N ILE A 150 21.99 -3.80 -3.22
CA ILE A 150 22.29 -3.30 -4.56
C ILE A 150 21.11 -2.47 -4.99
N ASP A 151 21.36 -1.23 -5.33
CA ASP A 151 20.35 -0.28 -5.71
C ASP A 151 20.75 0.47 -7.00
N ALA A 152 20.14 0.09 -8.11
CA ALA A 152 20.58 0.49 -9.45
C ALA A 152 20.49 2.01 -9.70
N SER A 153 19.58 2.70 -9.02
CA SER A 153 19.45 4.17 -9.04
C SER A 153 20.52 4.87 -8.19
N GLY A 154 21.05 4.20 -7.17
CA GLY A 154 21.94 4.77 -6.17
C GLY A 154 21.23 5.69 -5.15
N ASP A 155 19.90 5.60 -5.04
CA ASP A 155 19.05 6.41 -4.17
C ASP A 155 18.61 5.71 -2.86
N LEU A 156 19.22 4.57 -2.53
CA LEU A 156 19.07 3.88 -1.24
C LEU A 156 19.30 4.81 -0.03
N GLY A 157 20.14 5.84 -0.20
CA GLY A 157 20.52 6.77 0.85
C GLY A 157 21.49 6.15 1.87
N ASP A 158 21.93 6.94 2.85
CA ASP A 158 22.84 6.45 3.91
C ASP A 158 22.12 5.78 5.07
N SER A 159 20.80 6.01 5.16
CA SER A 159 19.96 5.62 6.30
C SER A 159 18.61 5.05 5.85
N PRO A 160 18.58 3.97 5.05
CA PRO A 160 17.35 3.42 4.48
C PRO A 160 16.41 2.87 5.56
N TYR A 161 15.12 2.81 5.26
CA TYR A 161 14.17 2.12 6.13
C TYR A 161 14.35 0.61 6.00
N VAL A 162 14.53 -0.06 7.14
CA VAL A 162 14.61 -1.52 7.24
C VAL A 162 13.36 -2.00 7.96
N TRP A 163 12.51 -2.70 7.22
CA TRP A 163 11.33 -3.36 7.75
C TRP A 163 11.71 -4.76 8.21
N PHE A 164 11.22 -5.16 9.38
CA PHE A 164 11.41 -6.49 9.89
C PHE A 164 10.12 -7.09 10.43
N MET A 165 10.06 -8.42 10.46
CA MET A 165 8.96 -9.18 11.05
C MET A 165 9.53 -10.39 11.78
N PHE A 166 9.27 -10.48 13.08
CA PHE A 166 9.54 -11.68 13.86
C PHE A 166 8.29 -12.58 13.89
N GLY A 167 8.47 -13.87 13.64
CA GLY A 167 7.50 -14.91 13.90
C GLY A 167 7.99 -15.80 15.04
N CYS A 168 7.52 -15.55 16.26
CA CYS A 168 7.88 -16.34 17.44
C CYS A 168 6.62 -17.04 17.97
N GLY A 169 6.55 -18.38 17.89
CA GLY A 169 5.43 -19.14 18.45
C GLY A 169 4.07 -18.83 17.79
N GLY A 170 4.06 -18.46 16.51
CA GLY A 170 2.85 -18.16 15.74
C GLY A 170 2.37 -16.70 15.78
N GLU A 171 2.96 -15.87 16.64
CA GLU A 171 2.67 -14.44 16.67
C GLU A 171 3.68 -13.66 15.82
N LEU A 172 3.17 -12.69 15.05
CA LEU A 172 3.97 -11.82 14.19
C LEU A 172 4.18 -10.46 14.86
N VAL A 173 5.45 -10.08 15.04
CA VAL A 173 5.85 -8.76 15.56
C VAL A 173 6.51 -7.97 14.42
N PRO A 174 5.79 -7.07 13.74
CA PRO A 174 6.36 -6.20 12.72
C PRO A 174 7.08 -5.01 13.37
N GLY A 175 8.05 -4.46 12.66
CA GLY A 175 8.69 -3.21 13.03
C GLY A 175 9.44 -2.57 11.86
N VAL A 176 9.81 -1.31 12.07
CA VAL A 176 10.61 -0.53 11.12
C VAL A 176 11.64 0.28 11.89
N ILE A 177 12.85 0.32 11.36
CA ILE A 177 13.97 1.09 11.91
C ILE A 177 14.83 1.61 10.76
N HIS A 178 15.71 2.55 11.06
CA HIS A 178 16.71 2.99 10.09
C HIS A 178 17.94 2.10 10.14
N GLY A 179 18.36 1.61 8.98
CA GLY A 179 19.66 1.00 8.80
C GLY A 179 20.76 2.05 8.63
N LYS A 180 22.01 1.62 8.63
CA LYS A 180 23.17 2.44 8.28
C LYS A 180 23.95 1.75 7.16
N VAL A 181 24.15 2.45 6.05
CA VAL A 181 25.06 1.98 5.00
C VAL A 181 26.50 2.17 5.47
N THR A 182 27.27 1.08 5.55
CA THR A 182 28.62 1.07 6.15
C THR A 182 29.75 0.93 5.13
N ILE A 183 29.47 0.31 3.99
CA ILE A 183 30.37 0.26 2.83
C ILE A 183 29.52 0.71 1.65
N ARG A 184 30.06 1.57 0.78
CA ARG A 184 29.41 1.99 -0.46
C ARG A 184 30.38 1.86 -1.62
N ASP A 185 30.01 1.09 -2.63
CA ASP A 185 30.68 1.04 -3.93
C ASP A 185 29.63 1.27 -5.01
N LYS A 186 29.58 2.51 -5.51
CA LYS A 186 28.61 2.99 -6.50
C LYS A 186 27.16 2.72 -6.08
N ASN A 187 26.59 1.65 -6.62
CA ASN A 187 25.21 1.19 -6.43
C ASN A 187 25.11 0.01 -5.46
N LYS A 188 26.19 -0.34 -4.76
CA LYS A 188 26.22 -1.42 -3.77
C LYS A 188 26.56 -0.85 -2.41
N GLY A 189 26.01 -1.46 -1.37
CA GLY A 189 26.47 -1.19 -0.02
C GLY A 189 26.07 -2.23 0.99
N ASP A 190 26.79 -2.24 2.11
CA ASP A 190 26.49 -3.11 3.24
C ASP A 190 25.65 -2.33 4.25
N VAL A 191 24.42 -2.77 4.48
CA VAL A 191 23.52 -2.18 5.46
C VAL A 191 23.71 -2.91 6.78
N ARG A 192 23.98 -2.15 7.85
CA ARG A 192 23.95 -2.64 9.23
C ARG A 192 22.78 -2.06 9.98
N VAL A 193 22.19 -2.85 10.86
CA VAL A 193 21.01 -2.44 11.59
C VAL A 193 20.91 -3.15 12.94
N SER A 194 20.51 -2.40 13.97
CA SER A 194 20.25 -2.91 15.32
C SER A 194 18.74 -3.09 15.52
N VAL A 195 18.26 -4.33 15.43
CA VAL A 195 16.83 -4.66 15.55
C VAL A 195 16.50 -4.96 17.01
N PRO A 196 15.53 -4.28 17.64
CA PRO A 196 15.07 -4.65 18.98
C PRO A 196 14.58 -6.09 19.01
N LYS A 197 15.03 -6.87 19.99
CA LYS A 197 14.52 -8.22 20.21
C LYS A 197 13.01 -8.14 20.49
N PRO A 198 12.21 -9.12 20.02
CA PRO A 198 10.79 -9.13 20.31
C PRO A 198 10.59 -9.19 21.84
N PRO A 199 9.60 -8.45 22.39
CA PRO A 199 9.38 -8.45 23.82
C PRO A 199 9.07 -9.86 24.32
N THR A 200 9.69 -10.22 25.43
CA THR A 200 9.64 -11.57 26.00
C THR A 200 8.26 -11.87 26.59
N LYS A 201 7.41 -10.87 26.83
CA LYS A 201 6.03 -11.07 27.29
C LYS A 201 5.06 -10.47 26.27
N ALA A 202 4.30 -11.32 25.59
CA ALA A 202 2.96 -10.93 25.14
C ALA A 202 2.08 -10.76 26.40
N GLY A 203 1.05 -9.92 26.36
CA GLY A 203 0.14 -9.69 27.49
C GLY A 203 -0.69 -10.93 27.90
N GLY A 204 -0.02 -11.97 28.40
CA GLY A 204 -0.57 -13.31 28.59
C GLY A 204 0.50 -14.41 28.80
N GLY A 205 1.52 -14.16 29.61
CA GLY A 205 2.18 -15.20 30.42
C GLY A 205 3.21 -16.16 29.80
N THR A 206 3.44 -16.24 28.48
CA THR A 206 4.49 -17.11 27.91
C THR A 206 5.73 -16.33 27.44
N PRO A 207 6.94 -16.65 27.93
CA PRO A 207 8.18 -16.08 27.44
C PRO A 207 8.38 -16.32 25.93
N ARG A 208 8.59 -15.26 25.13
CA ARG A 208 9.01 -15.38 23.71
C ARG A 208 10.51 -15.66 23.60
N SER A 209 10.93 -16.78 24.19
CA SER A 209 12.31 -17.26 24.10
C SER A 209 12.42 -18.44 23.13
N GLY A 210 13.49 -18.49 22.35
CA GLY A 210 13.82 -19.59 21.43
C GLY A 210 13.92 -19.15 19.97
N LYS A 211 13.78 -20.11 19.07
CA LYS A 211 13.90 -19.87 17.62
C LYS A 211 12.73 -19.08 17.08
N CYS A 212 13.02 -17.91 16.51
CA CYS A 212 12.06 -17.05 15.82
C CYS A 212 12.45 -16.91 14.36
N ASP A 213 11.45 -16.95 13.46
CA ASP A 213 11.66 -16.57 12.08
C ASP A 213 11.78 -15.05 11.99
N LEU A 214 12.77 -14.57 11.25
CA LEU A 214 13.01 -13.16 11.00
C LEU A 214 12.94 -12.91 9.49
N GLN A 215 12.10 -11.97 9.10
CA GLN A 215 12.05 -11.45 7.73
C GLN A 215 12.57 -10.03 7.71
N VAL A 216 13.31 -9.66 6.66
CA VAL A 216 13.86 -8.32 6.46
C VAL A 216 13.58 -7.83 5.05
N ARG A 217 13.23 -6.54 4.92
CA ARG A 217 13.11 -5.80 3.67
C ARG A 217 13.69 -4.41 3.83
N VAL A 218 14.04 -3.78 2.72
CA VAL A 218 14.51 -2.40 2.70
C VAL A 218 13.65 -1.56 1.76
N THR A 219 13.42 -0.31 2.16
CA THR A 219 12.82 0.71 1.30
C THR A 219 13.86 1.77 0.99
N ASP A 220 13.98 2.11 -0.30
CA ASP A 220 14.80 3.25 -0.75
C ASP A 220 14.16 4.60 -0.40
N SER A 221 14.80 5.70 -0.78
CA SER A 221 14.25 7.05 -0.54
C SER A 221 13.02 7.39 -1.39
N GLY A 222 12.80 6.68 -2.50
CA GLY A 222 11.63 6.80 -3.36
C GLY A 222 10.42 5.99 -2.90
N GLY A 223 10.55 5.20 -1.83
CA GLY A 223 9.49 4.35 -1.32
C GLY A 223 9.39 2.98 -1.98
N THR A 224 10.36 2.55 -2.79
CA THR A 224 10.37 1.21 -3.40
C THR A 224 10.89 0.17 -2.43
N GLU A 225 10.15 -0.91 -2.25
CA GLU A 225 10.55 -2.04 -1.40
C GLU A 225 11.40 -3.06 -2.16
N SER A 226 12.43 -3.57 -1.49
CA SER A 226 13.27 -4.65 -1.96
C SER A 226 12.59 -6.02 -1.95
N ASN A 227 13.30 -7.04 -2.44
CA ASN A 227 12.97 -8.43 -2.09
C ASN A 227 13.04 -8.67 -0.56
N THR A 228 12.44 -9.77 -0.11
CA THR A 228 12.48 -10.18 1.31
C THR A 228 13.61 -11.18 1.55
N LEU A 229 14.41 -10.94 2.59
CA LEU A 229 15.31 -11.96 3.16
C LEU A 229 14.65 -12.62 4.35
N LYS A 230 14.93 -13.89 4.56
CA LYS A 230 14.43 -14.67 5.69
C LYS A 230 15.59 -15.38 6.37
N THR A 231 15.55 -15.45 7.69
CA THR A 231 16.47 -16.25 8.51
C THR A 231 15.76 -16.69 9.79
N THR A 232 16.41 -17.53 10.59
CA THR A 232 15.94 -17.88 11.93
C THR A 232 16.96 -17.34 12.93
N VAL A 233 16.48 -16.70 13.99
CA VAL A 233 17.30 -16.20 15.09
C VAL A 233 16.92 -16.88 16.38
N ASP A 234 17.89 -17.07 17.27
CA ASP A 234 17.61 -17.49 18.63
C ASP A 234 17.46 -16.25 19.52
N VAL A 235 16.27 -16.06 20.08
CA VAL A 235 15.99 -14.98 21.00
C VAL A 235 16.00 -15.58 22.39
N SER A 236 17.13 -15.50 23.08
CA SER A 236 17.23 -15.86 24.49
C SER A 236 16.89 -14.67 25.38
N ASN A 237 16.31 -14.95 26.56
CA ASN A 237 16.22 -14.00 27.66
C ASN A 237 17.60 -13.62 28.23
#